data_AF-A0A9J6CEP9-F1
#
_entry.id   AF-A0A9J6CEP9-F1
#
_cell.length_a   1.000
_cell.length_b   1.000
_cell.length_c   1.000
_cell.angle_alpha   90.00
_cell.angle_beta   90.00
_cell.angle_gamma   90.00
#
_symmetry.space_group_name_H-M   'P 1'
#
loop_
_entity.id
_entity.type
_entity.pdbx_description
1 polymer ?
#
loop_
_entity_poly.entity_id
_entity_poly.type
_entity_poly.pdbx_seq_one_letter_code
_entity_poly.pdbx_strand_id
1 'polypeptide(L)'
;MCDEFKSALVKYLIDAKLYTGDDCVWDIVEKEIYGRCLIAKRDIQANEVIFYDKPLFCGPRVNNYNKIFCVVCYKILPKLTLCNAKCKFPLCDDCQDTEKHRVECELIRSWKIRNENKYSKHLFRALTVIRGLLLSNEDSKLMNMMACHENSDIQNIEVEKILDEFEALTADSEEVSRLKRISSILNTNAFELGLPHDSQPEHGISLRGLFVLGACMNHNCIPNMYYTYNDKKIMTAKASKLIRKGEQIFNTYSKALWGTQQRRVHLGYSKNFLCKCDRCLDRTEMGSYISAIKCINPECIGVMLPINSLVITSPWKCEKCNMKLNHIRVSKLTDLVARQILKRIETEPTYVINQYLKEKVSTFLPSTNQFSIELKLQVILKLKQDPNYVMNMEDYKDIEKYCYDVLEIIDRLSLGENFLKGILYHEIVVAKTKLAELQGLTLDDETRNYMAELLEKSFNILANSISEPKDLRQLMLFYKKAN
;
A
#
# COMPACT_ATOMS: atom_id res chain seq x y z
N MET A 1 -24.27 15.99 -11.74
CA MET A 1 -23.48 15.57 -10.56
C MET A 1 -21.98 15.51 -10.85
N CYS A 2 -21.54 14.91 -11.96
CA CYS A 2 -20.11 14.85 -12.32
C CYS A 2 -19.46 16.25 -12.47
N ASP A 3 -20.13 17.21 -13.13
CA ASP A 3 -19.57 18.56 -13.32
C ASP A 3 -19.46 19.37 -12.03
N GLU A 4 -20.45 19.24 -11.13
CA GLU A 4 -20.39 19.89 -9.81
C GLU A 4 -19.24 19.35 -8.98
N PHE A 5 -19.07 18.01 -8.95
CA PHE A 5 -17.95 17.37 -8.28
C PHE A 5 -16.60 17.81 -8.87
N LYS A 6 -16.48 17.81 -10.20
CA LYS A 6 -15.25 18.24 -10.89
C LYS A 6 -14.92 19.70 -10.54
N SER A 7 -15.91 20.58 -10.53
CA SER A 7 -15.73 21.99 -10.17
C SER A 7 -15.26 22.16 -8.73
N ALA A 8 -15.88 21.45 -7.77
CA ALA A 8 -15.49 21.49 -6.37
C ALA A 8 -14.07 20.92 -6.14
N LEU A 9 -13.73 19.82 -6.81
CA LEU A 9 -12.39 19.23 -6.76
C LEU A 9 -11.32 20.15 -7.34
N VAL A 10 -11.57 20.74 -8.52
CA VAL A 10 -10.63 21.68 -9.14
C VAL A 10 -10.39 22.89 -8.24
N LYS A 11 -11.46 23.47 -7.66
CA LYS A 11 -11.33 24.54 -6.67
C LYS A 11 -10.43 24.13 -5.49
N TYR A 12 -10.70 22.97 -4.89
CA TYR A 12 -9.91 22.42 -3.78
C TYR A 12 -8.41 22.28 -4.12
N LEU A 13 -8.09 21.84 -5.33
CA LEU A 13 -6.70 21.68 -5.78
C LEU A 13 -6.03 23.03 -6.10
N ILE A 14 -6.77 24.01 -6.64
CA ILE A 14 -6.28 25.38 -6.87
C ILE A 14 -5.96 26.06 -5.55
N ASP A 15 -6.87 25.99 -4.57
CA ASP A 15 -6.67 26.56 -3.23
C ASP A 15 -5.45 25.92 -2.52
N ALA A 16 -5.17 24.66 -2.85
CA ALA A 16 -3.99 23.94 -2.38
C ALA A 16 -2.69 24.23 -3.16
N LYS A 17 -2.76 25.00 -4.25
CA LYS A 17 -1.65 25.25 -5.19
C LYS A 17 -1.11 23.96 -5.82
N LEU A 18 -1.98 22.99 -6.08
CA LEU A 18 -1.67 21.69 -6.69
C LEU A 18 -2.18 21.58 -8.13
N TYR A 19 -2.89 22.61 -8.62
CA TYR A 19 -3.50 22.64 -9.95
C TYR A 19 -3.43 24.04 -10.56
N THR A 20 -2.96 24.13 -11.80
CA THR A 20 -2.84 25.39 -12.56
C THR A 20 -3.68 25.42 -13.85
N GLY A 21 -4.42 24.35 -14.16
CA GLY A 21 -5.30 24.27 -15.34
C GLY A 21 -4.58 24.02 -16.66
N ASP A 22 -3.55 24.80 -16.95
CA ASP A 22 -2.85 24.82 -18.25
C ASP A 22 -2.09 23.51 -18.55
N ASP A 23 -1.61 22.82 -17.51
CA ASP A 23 -0.86 21.55 -17.62
C ASP A 23 -1.71 20.31 -17.28
N CYS A 24 -3.04 20.43 -17.25
CA CYS A 24 -3.90 19.32 -16.85
C CYS A 24 -3.96 18.21 -17.91
N VAL A 25 -3.34 17.07 -17.61
CA VAL A 25 -3.26 15.88 -18.48
C VAL A 25 -4.39 14.88 -18.28
N TRP A 26 -5.27 15.10 -17.31
CA TRP A 26 -6.35 14.18 -16.94
C TRP A 26 -7.72 14.85 -17.02
N ASP A 27 -8.76 14.03 -17.15
CA ASP A 27 -10.16 14.46 -17.00
C ASP A 27 -10.95 13.42 -16.19
N ILE A 28 -12.08 13.83 -15.64
CA ILE A 28 -13.02 12.94 -14.95
C ILE A 28 -14.27 12.84 -15.80
N VAL A 29 -14.59 11.62 -16.20
CA VAL A 29 -15.79 11.29 -16.98
C VAL A 29 -16.62 10.25 -16.23
N GLU A 30 -17.91 10.16 -16.56
CA GLU A 30 -18.80 9.15 -16.01
C GLU A 30 -19.01 8.03 -17.03
N LYS A 31 -18.90 6.77 -16.60
CA LYS A 31 -19.14 5.58 -17.43
C LYS A 31 -20.15 4.67 -16.72
N GLU A 32 -21.11 4.14 -17.48
CA GLU A 32 -22.29 3.40 -16.99
C GLU A 32 -21.99 2.29 -15.97
N ILE A 33 -20.87 1.56 -16.12
CA ILE A 33 -20.52 0.43 -15.24
C ILE A 33 -19.62 0.84 -14.07
N TYR A 34 -18.84 1.91 -14.22
CA TYR A 34 -17.76 2.26 -13.30
C TYR A 34 -18.05 3.52 -12.47
N GLY A 35 -19.10 4.27 -12.82
CA GLY A 35 -19.31 5.61 -12.31
C GLY A 35 -18.22 6.57 -12.80
N ARG A 36 -17.71 7.42 -11.90
CA ARG A 36 -16.62 8.35 -12.21
C ARG A 36 -15.33 7.60 -12.53
N CYS A 37 -14.64 8.08 -13.56
CA CYS A 37 -13.41 7.51 -14.09
C CYS A 37 -12.42 8.63 -14.37
N LEU A 38 -11.18 8.49 -13.90
CA LEU A 38 -10.08 9.33 -14.34
C LEU A 38 -9.57 8.84 -15.71
N ILE A 39 -9.46 9.74 -16.69
CA ILE A 39 -8.97 9.45 -18.05
C ILE A 39 -7.84 10.40 -18.45
N ALA A 40 -7.01 9.99 -19.42
CA ALA A 40 -5.98 10.84 -19.99
C ALA A 40 -6.54 11.78 -21.09
N LYS A 41 -6.20 13.07 -21.06
CA LYS A 41 -6.59 14.08 -22.09
C LYS A 41 -5.66 14.07 -23.30
N ARG A 42 -4.45 13.55 -23.12
CA ARG A 42 -3.42 13.35 -24.15
C ARG A 42 -2.63 12.09 -23.81
N ASP A 43 -1.69 11.72 -24.67
CA ASP A 43 -0.74 10.68 -24.32
C ASP A 43 0.14 11.14 -23.15
N ILE A 44 0.40 10.23 -22.21
CA ILE A 44 1.21 10.45 -21.00
C ILE A 44 2.34 9.41 -21.00
N GLN A 45 3.58 9.86 -20.99
CA GLN A 45 4.76 8.99 -21.05
C GLN A 45 5.04 8.33 -19.70
N ALA A 46 5.77 7.20 -19.71
CA ALA A 46 6.20 6.56 -18.46
C ALA A 46 7.02 7.53 -17.58
N ASN A 47 6.81 7.45 -16.26
CA ASN A 47 7.35 8.35 -15.24
C ASN A 47 6.88 9.82 -15.29
N GLU A 48 6.07 10.20 -16.27
CA GLU A 48 5.48 11.54 -16.32
C GLU A 48 4.48 11.73 -15.17
N VAL A 49 4.50 12.90 -14.54
CA VAL A 49 3.55 13.25 -13.48
C VAL A 49 2.16 13.44 -14.08
N ILE A 50 1.19 12.71 -13.54
CA ILE A 50 -0.21 12.82 -13.92
C ILE A 50 -0.87 13.94 -13.09
N PHE A 51 -0.73 13.88 -11.77
CA PHE A 51 -1.29 14.88 -10.87
C PHE A 51 -0.61 14.87 -9.50
N TYR A 52 -0.84 15.96 -8.77
CA TYR A 52 -0.60 16.04 -7.33
C TYR A 52 -1.94 16.05 -6.58
N ASP A 53 -1.95 15.46 -5.39
CA ASP A 53 -3.14 15.47 -4.53
C ASP A 53 -2.72 15.60 -3.05
N LYS A 54 -3.59 16.15 -2.22
CA LYS A 54 -3.43 16.20 -0.77
C LYS A 54 -4.66 15.59 -0.11
N PRO A 55 -4.53 15.01 1.10
CA PRO A 55 -5.70 14.46 1.77
C PRO A 55 -6.59 15.60 2.29
N LEU A 56 -7.93 15.47 2.14
CA LEU A 56 -8.90 16.34 2.83
C LEU A 56 -8.64 16.32 4.34
N PHE A 57 -8.46 15.10 4.87
CA PHE A 57 -8.04 14.85 6.23
C PHE A 57 -7.33 13.49 6.29
N CYS A 58 -6.50 13.30 7.31
CA CYS A 58 -5.81 12.04 7.54
C CYS A 58 -5.63 11.78 9.05
N GLY A 59 -5.38 10.53 9.39
CA GLY A 59 -5.10 10.13 10.77
C GLY A 59 -4.70 8.67 10.87
N PRO A 60 -4.51 8.15 12.09
CA PRO A 60 -4.07 6.79 12.28
C PRO A 60 -5.08 5.78 11.74
N ARG A 61 -4.58 4.71 11.14
CA ARG A 61 -5.39 3.57 10.74
C ARG A 61 -5.74 2.71 11.96
N VAL A 62 -6.92 2.09 11.89
CA VAL A 62 -7.50 1.28 12.98
C VAL A 62 -6.61 0.09 13.36
N ASN A 63 -5.66 -0.34 12.52
CA ASN A 63 -4.85 -1.56 12.71
C ASN A 63 -3.66 -1.44 13.68
N ASN A 64 -3.38 -0.27 14.27
CA ASN A 64 -2.25 -0.06 15.19
C ASN A 64 -2.60 -0.44 16.64
N TYR A 65 -3.00 -1.70 16.88
CA TYR A 65 -3.80 -2.07 18.05
C TYR A 65 -3.08 -2.10 19.41
N ASN A 66 -1.75 -2.17 19.44
CA ASN A 66 -1.00 -2.45 20.68
C ASN A 66 -0.01 -1.34 21.08
N LYS A 67 0.04 -0.23 20.34
CA LYS A 67 0.99 0.86 20.60
C LYS A 67 0.26 2.15 20.90
N ILE A 68 0.71 2.84 21.93
CA ILE A 68 0.21 4.16 22.30
C ILE A 68 1.21 5.18 21.74
N PHE A 69 0.71 6.15 20.99
CA PHE A 69 1.50 7.25 20.41
C PHE A 69 0.76 8.56 20.54
N CYS A 70 1.48 9.67 20.44
CA CYS A 70 0.87 11.00 20.45
C CYS A 70 -0.09 11.15 19.26
N VAL A 71 -1.36 11.50 19.50
CA VAL A 71 -2.40 11.59 18.45
C VAL A 71 -2.18 12.72 17.42
N VAL A 72 -1.32 13.68 17.74
CA VAL A 72 -0.99 14.83 16.88
C VAL A 72 0.25 14.56 16.04
N CYS A 73 1.38 14.23 16.68
CA CYS A 73 2.67 14.07 15.98
C CYS A 73 3.00 12.63 15.60
N TYR A 74 2.19 11.66 16.06
CA TYR A 74 2.36 10.22 15.82
C TYR A 74 3.68 9.63 16.34
N LYS A 75 4.42 10.34 17.19
CA LYS A 75 5.62 9.79 17.82
C LYS A 75 5.23 8.82 18.94
N ILE A 76 5.87 7.65 18.95
CA ILE A 76 5.89 6.75 20.09
C ILE A 76 6.97 7.27 21.02
N LEU A 77 6.59 7.65 22.24
CA LEU A 77 7.50 8.24 23.21
C LEU A 77 7.42 7.47 24.53
N PRO A 78 8.53 7.38 25.29
CA PRO A 78 8.53 6.74 26.60
C PRO A 78 7.55 7.38 27.59
N LYS A 79 7.31 8.69 27.45
CA LYS A 79 6.39 9.47 28.26
C LYS A 79 5.32 10.10 27.37
N LEU A 80 4.10 9.62 27.51
CA LEU A 80 2.88 10.24 26.98
C LEU A 80 1.93 10.47 28.16
N THR A 81 1.30 11.63 28.19
CA THR A 81 0.29 12.00 29.19
C THR A 81 -1.07 12.07 28.52
N LEU A 82 -2.12 11.82 29.30
CA LEU A 82 -3.46 12.12 28.81
C LEU A 82 -3.63 13.65 28.71
N CYS A 83 -4.49 14.09 27.79
CA CYS A 83 -4.86 15.49 27.67
C CYS A 83 -5.24 16.12 29.01
N ASN A 84 -4.69 17.32 29.30
CA ASN A 84 -4.97 18.06 30.53
C ASN A 84 -6.44 18.49 30.67
N ALA A 85 -7.10 18.77 29.54
CA ALA A 85 -8.55 19.05 29.48
C ALA A 85 -9.41 17.76 29.48
N LYS A 86 -8.75 16.61 29.67
CA LYS A 86 -9.35 15.29 29.85
C LYS A 86 -10.20 14.77 28.69
N CYS A 87 -9.82 15.09 27.45
CA CYS A 87 -10.42 14.48 26.25
C CYS A 87 -10.02 13.00 26.00
N LYS A 88 -9.31 12.37 26.94
CA LYS A 88 -8.77 10.99 26.90
C LYS A 88 -7.67 10.68 25.88
N PHE A 89 -7.21 11.64 25.06
CA PHE A 89 -6.13 11.36 24.11
C PHE A 89 -4.74 11.34 24.75
N PRO A 90 -3.86 10.39 24.33
CA PRO A 90 -2.45 10.39 24.68
C PRO A 90 -1.68 11.41 23.83
N LEU A 91 -0.93 12.29 24.48
CA LEU A 91 -0.20 13.40 23.87
C LEU A 91 1.22 13.50 24.46
N CYS A 92 2.14 14.05 23.68
CA CYS A 92 3.40 14.56 24.20
C CYS A 92 3.21 16.01 24.68
N ASP A 93 4.12 16.49 25.52
CA ASP A 93 4.03 17.83 26.12
C ASP A 93 3.92 18.92 25.04
N ASP A 94 4.71 18.83 23.96
CA ASP A 94 4.67 19.76 22.83
C ASP A 94 3.32 19.81 22.08
N CYS A 95 2.50 18.76 22.20
CA CYS A 95 1.24 18.63 21.47
C CYS A 95 -0.01 18.95 22.31
N GLN A 96 0.13 19.09 23.64
CA GLN A 96 -0.98 19.35 24.57
C GLN A 96 -1.74 20.64 24.23
N ASP A 97 -1.06 21.68 23.76
CA ASP A 97 -1.67 23.00 23.52
C ASP A 97 -1.69 23.41 22.05
N THR A 98 -1.43 22.47 21.14
CA THR A 98 -1.46 22.75 19.70
C THR A 98 -2.89 22.97 19.21
N GLU A 99 -3.05 23.84 18.21
CA GLU A 99 -4.35 24.12 17.60
C GLU A 99 -5.06 22.85 17.11
N LYS A 100 -4.31 21.93 16.49
CA LYS A 100 -4.82 20.63 16.04
C LYS A 100 -5.49 19.84 17.16
N HIS A 101 -4.87 19.82 18.34
CA HIS A 101 -5.44 19.14 19.50
C HIS A 101 -6.61 19.94 20.09
N ARG A 102 -6.52 21.27 20.21
CA ARG A 102 -7.57 22.08 20.83
C ARG A 102 -8.93 21.89 20.16
N VAL A 103 -8.97 21.94 18.83
CA VAL A 103 -10.19 21.75 18.04
C VAL A 103 -10.76 20.33 18.22
N GLU A 104 -9.91 19.30 18.17
CA GLU A 104 -10.34 17.91 18.43
C GLU A 104 -10.84 17.71 19.86
N CYS A 105 -10.14 18.30 20.83
CA CYS A 105 -10.44 18.23 22.25
C CYS A 105 -11.78 18.88 22.58
N GLU A 106 -12.06 20.05 22.01
CA GLU A 106 -13.33 20.76 22.20
C GLU A 106 -14.52 19.92 21.72
N LEU A 107 -14.45 19.39 20.49
CA LEU A 107 -15.49 18.51 19.94
C LEU A 107 -15.70 17.25 20.79
N ILE A 108 -14.62 16.59 21.21
CA ILE A 108 -14.73 15.36 22.00
C ILE A 108 -15.33 15.65 23.37
N ARG A 109 -14.98 16.79 23.99
CA ARG A 109 -15.54 17.19 25.28
C ARG A 109 -17.01 17.59 25.18
N SER A 110 -17.47 18.15 24.05
CA SER A 110 -18.89 18.46 23.87
C SER A 110 -19.78 17.21 23.90
N TRP A 111 -19.21 16.03 23.62
CA TRP A 111 -19.93 14.76 23.71
C TRP A 111 -20.15 14.22 25.13
N LYS A 112 -19.65 14.92 26.16
CA LYS A 112 -19.75 14.56 27.59
C LYS A 112 -19.16 13.18 27.88
N ILE A 113 -17.85 13.17 28.10
CA ILE A 113 -17.05 11.97 28.31
C ILE A 113 -17.42 11.26 29.61
N ARG A 114 -17.65 9.96 29.55
CA ARG A 114 -17.71 9.10 30.74
C ARG A 114 -16.31 8.69 31.17
N ASN A 115 -15.99 8.75 32.46
CA ASN A 115 -14.69 8.32 33.02
C ASN A 115 -13.47 9.01 32.36
N GLU A 116 -13.35 10.32 32.55
CA GLU A 116 -12.35 11.21 31.94
C GLU A 116 -10.87 10.82 32.21
N ASN A 117 -10.59 10.11 33.30
CA ASN A 117 -9.21 9.79 33.74
C ASN A 117 -8.63 8.51 33.10
N LYS A 118 -9.32 7.89 32.14
CA LYS A 118 -8.89 6.63 31.53
C LYS A 118 -8.66 6.77 30.03
N TYR A 119 -7.53 6.23 29.57
CA TYR A 119 -7.24 6.09 28.15
C TYR A 119 -8.34 5.30 27.43
N SER A 120 -8.77 5.80 26.27
CA SER A 120 -9.71 5.11 25.39
C SER A 120 -9.05 4.64 24.10
N LYS A 121 -8.94 3.32 23.97
CA LYS A 121 -8.54 2.68 22.71
C LYS A 121 -9.59 2.83 21.62
N HIS A 122 -10.87 3.02 21.97
CA HIS A 122 -11.95 3.11 21.00
C HIS A 122 -11.97 4.52 20.38
N LEU A 123 -11.85 5.55 21.22
CA LEU A 123 -11.70 6.93 20.77
C LEU A 123 -10.48 7.11 19.88
N PHE A 124 -9.36 6.50 20.26
CA PHE A 124 -8.15 6.49 19.45
C PHE A 124 -8.36 5.87 18.06
N ARG A 125 -9.11 4.76 17.97
CA ARG A 125 -9.44 4.12 16.69
C ARG A 125 -10.38 4.97 15.84
N ALA A 126 -11.30 5.70 16.47
CA ALA A 126 -12.25 6.58 15.79
C ALA A 126 -11.63 7.92 15.35
N LEU A 127 -10.44 8.30 15.84
CA LEU A 127 -9.82 9.62 15.63
C LEU A 127 -9.87 10.11 14.18
N THR A 128 -9.53 9.26 13.21
CA THR A 128 -9.55 9.68 11.80
C THR A 128 -10.95 10.00 11.30
N VAL A 129 -11.98 9.29 11.78
CA VAL A 129 -13.39 9.59 11.46
C VAL A 129 -13.81 10.90 12.09
N ILE A 130 -13.43 11.12 13.36
CA ILE A 130 -13.72 12.34 14.11
C ILE A 130 -13.16 13.57 13.39
N ARG A 131 -11.95 13.48 12.84
CA ARG A 131 -11.35 14.55 12.01
C ARG A 131 -12.18 14.91 10.79
N GLY A 132 -12.95 13.98 10.23
CA GLY A 132 -13.87 14.26 9.12
C GLY A 132 -15.03 15.18 9.52
N LEU A 133 -15.41 15.24 10.81
CA LEU A 133 -16.42 16.18 11.31
C LEU A 133 -15.91 17.63 11.37
N LEU A 134 -14.58 17.80 11.48
CA LEU A 134 -13.90 19.09 11.63
C LEU A 134 -13.56 19.76 10.30
N LEU A 135 -14.02 19.17 9.17
CA LEU A 135 -13.84 19.77 7.85
C LEU A 135 -14.62 21.08 7.72
N SER A 136 -14.09 21.99 6.90
CA SER A 136 -14.84 23.18 6.47
C SER A 136 -16.14 22.78 5.75
N ASN A 137 -17.10 23.71 5.62
CA ASN A 137 -18.34 23.43 4.89
C ASN A 137 -18.07 23.03 3.43
N GLU A 138 -17.08 23.64 2.79
CA GLU A 138 -16.72 23.33 1.39
C GLU A 138 -16.08 21.94 1.28
N ASP A 139 -15.12 21.63 2.16
CA ASP A 139 -14.45 20.31 2.19
C ASP A 139 -15.43 19.19 2.56
N SER A 140 -16.36 19.47 3.49
CA SER A 140 -17.41 18.54 3.87
C SER A 140 -18.36 18.27 2.71
N LYS A 141 -18.73 19.31 1.94
CA LYS A 141 -19.53 19.15 0.72
C LYS A 141 -18.80 18.26 -0.30
N LEU A 142 -17.50 18.50 -0.54
CA LEU A 142 -16.70 17.69 -1.45
C LEU A 142 -16.57 16.24 -0.99
N MET A 143 -16.29 16.01 0.31
CA MET A 143 -16.25 14.68 0.90
C MET A 143 -17.57 13.93 0.69
N ASN A 144 -18.71 14.59 0.90
CA ASN A 144 -20.02 13.98 0.78
C ASN A 144 -20.43 13.60 -0.65
N MET A 145 -19.72 14.10 -1.67
CA MET A 145 -19.85 13.67 -3.06
C MET A 145 -19.06 12.39 -3.38
N MET A 146 -18.24 11.87 -2.45
CA MET A 146 -17.48 10.63 -2.65
C MET A 146 -18.37 9.40 -2.58
N ALA A 147 -17.93 8.30 -3.23
CA ALA A 147 -18.65 7.03 -3.16
C ALA A 147 -18.72 6.53 -1.71
N CYS A 148 -19.89 6.10 -1.28
CA CYS A 148 -20.15 5.58 0.07
C CYS A 148 -20.89 4.25 -0.07
N HIS A 149 -20.21 3.13 0.16
CA HIS A 149 -20.83 1.81 0.11
C HIS A 149 -21.29 1.39 1.51
N GLU A 150 -22.54 1.66 1.85
CA GLU A 150 -23.17 1.29 3.12
C GLU A 150 -23.61 -0.17 3.10
N ASN A 151 -22.66 -1.12 3.15
CA ASN A 151 -22.99 -2.55 3.14
C ASN A 151 -21.98 -3.37 3.96
N SER A 152 -22.33 -3.60 5.22
CA SER A 152 -22.11 -4.83 6.03
C SER A 152 -22.14 -4.50 7.53
N ASP A 153 -22.53 -5.48 8.35
CA ASP A 153 -22.56 -5.40 9.83
C ASP A 153 -21.17 -5.15 10.47
N ILE A 154 -20.10 -5.12 9.67
CA ILE A 154 -18.70 -4.92 10.11
C ILE A 154 -18.24 -3.47 9.85
N GLN A 155 -18.98 -2.69 9.03
CA GLN A 155 -18.67 -1.28 8.82
C GLN A 155 -19.03 -0.48 10.07
N ASN A 156 -18.26 0.58 10.35
CA ASN A 156 -18.51 1.52 11.45
C ASN A 156 -18.27 1.00 12.87
N ILE A 157 -17.68 -0.19 13.05
CA ILE A 157 -17.28 -0.72 14.38
C ILE A 157 -16.48 0.31 15.21
N GLU A 158 -15.69 1.16 14.56
CA GLU A 158 -14.94 2.24 15.23
C GLU A 158 -15.83 3.32 15.84
N VAL A 159 -16.98 3.60 15.21
CA VAL A 159 -18.00 4.55 15.69
C VAL A 159 -18.87 3.89 16.76
N GLU A 160 -19.32 2.65 16.55
CA GLU A 160 -20.18 1.95 17.50
C GLU A 160 -19.50 1.77 18.87
N LYS A 161 -18.20 1.46 18.86
CA LYS A 161 -17.44 1.22 20.09
C LYS A 161 -17.18 2.47 20.93
N ILE A 162 -17.40 3.68 20.39
CA ILE A 162 -17.27 4.91 21.18
C ILE A 162 -18.59 5.34 21.81
N LEU A 163 -19.75 4.85 21.36
CA LEU A 163 -21.06 5.30 21.87
C LEU A 163 -21.18 5.13 23.39
N ASP A 164 -20.73 4.01 23.93
CA ASP A 164 -20.81 3.73 25.38
C ASP A 164 -19.89 4.63 26.23
N GLU A 165 -18.96 5.35 25.60
CA GLU A 165 -17.99 6.21 26.27
C GLU A 165 -18.43 7.66 26.44
N PHE A 166 -19.53 8.06 25.82
CA PHE A 166 -20.01 9.44 25.75
C PHE A 166 -21.50 9.51 26.05
N GLU A 167 -21.94 10.49 26.84
CA GLU A 167 -23.36 10.61 27.19
C GLU A 167 -24.20 11.22 26.06
N ALA A 168 -23.62 12.13 25.27
CA ALA A 168 -24.35 12.83 24.22
C ALA A 168 -24.37 12.07 22.87
N LEU A 169 -23.52 11.06 22.69
CA LEU A 169 -23.51 10.23 21.47
C LEU A 169 -24.51 9.08 21.60
N THR A 170 -25.76 9.31 21.23
CA THR A 170 -26.77 8.25 21.09
C THR A 170 -26.75 7.67 19.67
N ALA A 171 -27.11 6.39 19.53
CA ALA A 171 -27.06 5.69 18.24
C ALA A 171 -27.86 6.37 17.12
N ASP A 172 -28.94 7.08 17.49
CA ASP A 172 -29.85 7.78 16.59
C ASP A 172 -29.49 9.27 16.39
N SER A 173 -28.39 9.76 16.95
CA SER A 173 -28.01 11.17 16.80
C SER A 173 -27.52 11.49 15.38
N GLU A 174 -27.73 12.74 14.96
CA GLU A 174 -27.20 13.24 13.69
C GLU A 174 -25.67 13.13 13.62
N GLU A 175 -24.99 13.41 14.74
CA GLU A 175 -23.53 13.30 14.83
C GLU A 175 -23.06 11.86 14.57
N VAL A 176 -23.71 10.86 15.16
CA VAL A 176 -23.38 9.45 14.93
C VAL A 176 -23.66 9.04 13.49
N SER A 177 -24.77 9.51 12.92
CA SER A 177 -25.08 9.30 11.49
C SER A 177 -23.99 9.88 10.59
N ARG A 178 -23.49 11.09 10.88
CA ARG A 178 -22.37 11.72 10.16
C ARG A 178 -21.07 10.94 10.34
N LEU A 179 -20.75 10.48 11.55
CA LEU A 179 -19.57 9.65 11.82
C LEU A 179 -19.60 8.33 11.02
N LYS A 180 -20.75 7.63 11.02
CA LYS A 180 -20.94 6.40 10.24
C LYS A 180 -20.73 6.66 8.74
N ARG A 181 -21.31 7.73 8.20
CA ARG A 181 -21.10 8.14 6.81
C ARG A 181 -19.62 8.41 6.48
N ILE A 182 -18.91 9.16 7.33
CA ILE A 182 -17.48 9.43 7.17
C ILE A 182 -16.67 8.13 7.17
N SER A 183 -16.97 7.21 8.09
CA SER A 183 -16.29 5.91 8.16
C SER A 183 -16.51 5.09 6.87
N SER A 184 -17.74 5.02 6.35
CA SER A 184 -18.04 4.35 5.07
C SER A 184 -17.35 5.00 3.86
N ILE A 185 -17.26 6.34 3.82
CA ILE A 185 -16.48 7.07 2.80
C ILE A 185 -14.99 6.72 2.89
N LEU A 186 -14.42 6.69 4.09
CA LEU A 186 -13.01 6.31 4.30
C LEU A 186 -12.74 4.86 3.89
N ASN A 187 -13.61 3.92 4.27
CA ASN A 187 -13.45 2.51 3.91
C ASN A 187 -13.44 2.29 2.38
N THR A 188 -14.21 3.12 1.67
CA THR A 188 -14.31 3.06 0.22
C THR A 188 -13.13 3.76 -0.48
N ASN A 189 -12.72 4.94 0.00
CA ASN A 189 -11.87 5.86 -0.79
C ASN A 189 -10.49 6.17 -0.18
N ALA A 190 -10.22 5.81 1.08
CA ALA A 190 -9.00 6.24 1.74
C ALA A 190 -7.77 5.47 1.24
N PHE A 191 -6.65 6.18 1.21
CA PHE A 191 -5.33 5.64 0.90
C PHE A 191 -4.52 5.46 2.18
N GLU A 192 -3.65 4.46 2.17
CA GLU A 192 -2.65 4.24 3.20
C GLU A 192 -1.42 5.14 2.98
N LEU A 193 -0.88 5.70 4.07
CA LEU A 193 0.33 6.51 4.06
C LEU A 193 1.29 6.08 5.17
N GLY A 194 2.58 6.08 4.87
CA GLY A 194 3.64 5.94 5.86
C GLY A 194 3.99 7.27 6.55
N LEU A 195 4.77 7.19 7.62
CA LEU A 195 5.44 8.33 8.24
C LEU A 195 6.91 8.40 7.80
N PRO A 196 7.55 9.58 7.80
CA PRO A 196 8.97 9.71 7.46
C PRO A 196 9.88 8.88 8.37
N HIS A 197 10.99 8.39 7.80
CA HIS A 197 11.95 7.49 8.45
C HIS A 197 12.61 8.00 9.74
N ASP A 198 12.62 9.32 9.98
CA ASP A 198 13.18 9.90 11.21
C ASP A 198 12.27 9.68 12.45
N SER A 199 11.10 9.08 12.23
CA SER A 199 10.15 8.66 13.27
C SER A 199 10.51 7.30 13.90
N GLN A 200 11.79 7.10 14.25
CA GLN A 200 12.39 5.87 14.81
C GLN A 200 12.22 4.56 14.00
N PRO A 201 13.24 3.67 13.98
CA PRO A 201 13.32 2.56 13.02
C PRO A 201 12.34 1.43 13.28
N GLU A 202 11.76 1.31 14.48
CA GLU A 202 11.19 0.02 14.88
C GLU A 202 9.68 -0.11 14.76
N HIS A 203 8.89 0.95 14.64
CA HIS A 203 7.44 0.80 14.79
C HIS A 203 6.59 1.73 13.88
N GLY A 204 6.43 1.29 12.63
CA GLY A 204 5.65 1.92 11.56
C GLY A 204 4.16 2.11 11.85
N ILE A 205 3.81 3.32 12.31
CA ILE A 205 2.42 3.78 12.37
C ILE A 205 1.96 4.06 10.93
N SER A 206 0.93 3.32 10.52
CA SER A 206 0.24 3.55 9.25
C SER A 206 -0.90 4.57 9.44
N LEU A 207 -0.95 5.56 8.56
CA LEU A 207 -2.04 6.51 8.46
C LEU A 207 -3.01 6.11 7.34
N ARG A 208 -4.24 6.60 7.42
CA ARG A 208 -5.19 6.64 6.30
C ARG A 208 -5.63 8.07 6.01
N GLY A 209 -5.80 8.42 4.74
CA GLY A 209 -6.22 9.75 4.32
C GLY A 209 -7.12 9.72 3.09
N LEU A 210 -8.02 10.71 2.98
CA LEU A 210 -8.94 10.84 1.85
C LEU A 210 -8.37 11.76 0.77
N PHE A 211 -7.80 11.16 -0.28
CA PHE A 211 -7.28 11.85 -1.46
C PHE A 211 -8.34 11.85 -2.55
N VAL A 212 -8.99 13.00 -2.77
CA VAL A 212 -10.22 13.07 -3.57
C VAL A 212 -9.95 12.79 -5.04
N LEU A 213 -8.91 13.39 -5.62
CA LEU A 213 -8.53 13.14 -7.00
C LEU A 213 -8.01 11.71 -7.15
N GLY A 214 -7.16 11.27 -6.21
CA GLY A 214 -6.64 9.92 -6.18
C GLY A 214 -7.74 8.84 -6.17
N ALA A 215 -8.80 9.06 -5.39
CA ALA A 215 -9.93 8.14 -5.26
C ALA A 215 -10.81 8.04 -6.53
N CYS A 216 -10.64 8.92 -7.52
CA CYS A 216 -11.33 8.84 -8.81
C CYS A 216 -10.74 7.78 -9.76
N MET A 217 -9.56 7.23 -9.45
CA MET A 217 -8.93 6.18 -10.25
C MET A 217 -9.53 4.83 -9.94
N ASN A 218 -10.13 4.17 -10.94
CA ASN A 218 -10.69 2.83 -10.79
C ASN A 218 -9.61 1.74 -10.66
N HIS A 219 -10.03 0.56 -10.23
CA HIS A 219 -9.16 -0.59 -10.09
C HIS A 219 -8.86 -1.29 -11.42
N ASN A 220 -7.59 -1.64 -11.63
CA ASN A 220 -7.18 -2.72 -12.53
C ASN A 220 -6.04 -3.52 -11.87
N CYS A 221 -5.97 -4.83 -12.07
CA CYS A 221 -4.84 -5.64 -11.57
C CYS A 221 -3.56 -5.43 -12.39
N ILE A 222 -3.68 -4.75 -13.54
CA ILE A 222 -2.59 -4.26 -14.38
C ILE A 222 -2.66 -2.72 -14.42
N PRO A 223 -2.33 -2.02 -13.32
CA PRO A 223 -2.39 -0.56 -13.27
C PRO A 223 -1.45 0.08 -14.31
N ASN A 224 -1.74 1.33 -14.67
CA ASN A 224 -0.92 2.14 -15.58
C ASN A 224 -0.33 3.40 -14.90
N MET A 225 -0.40 3.44 -13.57
CA MET A 225 0.19 4.48 -12.72
C MET A 225 0.81 3.87 -11.47
N TYR A 226 1.65 4.65 -10.80
CA TYR A 226 2.09 4.44 -9.43
C TYR A 226 2.09 5.81 -8.70
N TYR A 227 2.12 5.81 -7.37
CA TYR A 227 2.20 7.05 -6.61
C TYR A 227 3.19 6.94 -5.46
N THR A 228 3.68 8.10 -5.02
CA THR A 228 4.50 8.25 -3.82
C THR A 228 3.99 9.42 -2.98
N TYR A 229 4.47 9.53 -1.74
CA TYR A 229 4.17 10.65 -0.86
C TYR A 229 5.45 11.37 -0.45
N ASN A 230 5.40 12.70 -0.34
CA ASN A 230 6.44 13.47 0.32
C ASN A 230 6.14 13.65 1.83
N ASP A 231 7.06 14.31 2.54
CA ASP A 231 6.97 14.65 3.96
C ASP A 231 5.71 15.46 4.34
N LYS A 232 5.23 16.28 3.40
CA LYS A 232 3.99 17.06 3.50
C LYS A 232 2.73 16.26 3.18
N LYS A 233 2.84 14.94 2.98
CA LYS A 233 1.74 14.01 2.61
C LYS A 233 1.09 14.34 1.26
N ILE A 234 1.79 15.05 0.39
CA ILE A 234 1.34 15.29 -0.98
C ILE A 234 1.60 14.01 -1.77
N MET A 235 0.55 13.48 -2.38
CA MET A 235 0.62 12.39 -3.34
C MET A 235 1.17 12.93 -4.66
N THR A 236 2.15 12.25 -5.23
CA THR A 236 2.59 12.45 -6.62
C THR A 236 2.23 11.20 -7.40
N ALA A 237 1.22 11.30 -8.28
CA ALA A 237 0.84 10.20 -9.16
C ALA A 237 1.59 10.32 -10.49
N LYS A 238 2.25 9.23 -10.91
CA LYS A 238 3.04 9.14 -12.14
C LYS A 238 2.56 7.97 -13.00
N ALA A 239 2.68 8.10 -14.31
CA ALA A 239 2.37 7.00 -15.21
C ALA A 239 3.41 5.88 -15.08
N SER A 240 2.98 4.62 -14.93
CA SER A 240 3.88 3.46 -14.90
C SER A 240 4.32 3.02 -16.29
N LYS A 241 3.55 3.38 -17.30
CA LYS A 241 3.75 3.06 -18.72
C LYS A 241 3.02 4.09 -19.56
N LEU A 242 3.21 4.07 -20.87
CA LEU A 242 2.45 4.91 -21.78
C LEU A 242 0.95 4.75 -21.53
N ILE A 243 0.26 5.87 -21.28
CA ILE A 243 -1.21 5.96 -21.21
C ILE A 243 -1.65 6.76 -22.42
N ARG A 244 -2.47 6.18 -23.30
CA ARG A 244 -2.93 6.91 -24.50
C ARG A 244 -4.08 7.85 -24.17
N LYS A 245 -4.23 8.90 -24.97
CA LYS A 245 -5.38 9.80 -24.93
C LYS A 245 -6.69 9.02 -24.90
N GLY A 246 -7.55 9.33 -23.93
CA GLY A 246 -8.86 8.71 -23.73
C GLY A 246 -8.84 7.41 -22.92
N GLU A 247 -7.67 6.81 -22.66
CA GLU A 247 -7.56 5.65 -21.77
C GLU A 247 -7.83 6.05 -20.32
N GLN A 248 -8.41 5.12 -19.55
CA GLN A 248 -8.56 5.29 -18.11
C GLN A 248 -7.22 5.19 -17.40
N ILE A 249 -7.05 6.01 -16.37
CA ILE A 249 -5.93 5.94 -15.43
C ILE A 249 -6.37 5.01 -14.29
N PHE A 250 -5.72 3.85 -14.21
CA PHE A 250 -6.05 2.78 -13.28
C PHE A 250 -5.02 2.64 -12.16
N ASN A 251 -5.53 2.55 -10.94
CA ASN A 251 -4.76 2.14 -9.76
C ASN A 251 -5.03 0.66 -9.43
N THR A 252 -4.25 0.04 -8.54
CA THR A 252 -4.57 -1.26 -7.93
C THR A 252 -5.01 -1.08 -6.46
N TYR A 253 -6.16 -1.64 -6.08
CA TYR A 253 -6.67 -1.59 -4.70
C TYR A 253 -6.27 -2.82 -3.87
N SER A 254 -5.50 -3.73 -4.47
CA SER A 254 -4.96 -4.94 -3.86
C SER A 254 -3.44 -4.97 -4.01
N LYS A 255 -2.74 -5.82 -3.25
CA LYS A 255 -1.32 -6.04 -3.47
C LYS A 255 -1.09 -6.63 -4.86
N ALA A 256 -0.24 -5.99 -5.66
CA ALA A 256 0.00 -6.37 -7.05
C ALA A 256 0.59 -7.78 -7.21
N LEU A 257 1.34 -8.26 -6.21
CA LEU A 257 2.01 -9.57 -6.21
C LEU A 257 1.19 -10.69 -5.53
N TRP A 258 -0.08 -10.43 -5.20
CA TRP A 258 -1.01 -11.50 -4.83
C TRP A 258 -1.52 -12.24 -6.06
N GLY A 259 -1.94 -13.49 -5.90
CA GLY A 259 -2.60 -14.29 -6.92
C GLY A 259 -4.07 -13.89 -7.14
N THR A 260 -4.64 -14.31 -8.28
CA THR A 260 -5.99 -13.89 -8.71
C THR A 260 -7.07 -14.14 -7.67
N GLN A 261 -7.06 -15.30 -7.00
CA GLN A 261 -8.07 -15.63 -5.99
C GLN A 261 -8.01 -14.67 -4.79
N GLN A 262 -6.81 -14.42 -4.26
CA GLN A 262 -6.60 -13.53 -3.10
C GLN A 262 -7.00 -12.09 -3.43
N ARG A 263 -6.61 -11.59 -4.62
CA ARG A 263 -7.01 -10.24 -5.07
C ARG A 263 -8.54 -10.12 -5.19
N ARG A 264 -9.19 -11.10 -5.82
CA ARG A 264 -10.66 -11.09 -6.00
C ARG A 264 -11.42 -11.16 -4.68
N VAL A 265 -10.99 -12.02 -3.74
CA VAL A 265 -11.58 -12.09 -2.38
C VAL A 265 -11.39 -10.77 -1.65
N HIS A 266 -10.19 -10.19 -1.68
CA HIS A 266 -9.91 -8.89 -1.07
C HIS A 266 -10.78 -7.77 -1.64
N LEU A 267 -10.93 -7.69 -2.96
CA LEU A 267 -11.77 -6.67 -3.61
C LEU A 267 -13.26 -6.88 -3.32
N GLY A 268 -13.72 -8.14 -3.29
CA GLY A 268 -15.09 -8.46 -2.92
C GLY A 268 -15.41 -8.00 -1.49
N TYR A 269 -14.51 -8.28 -0.54
CA TYR A 269 -14.68 -7.91 0.86
C TYR A 269 -14.50 -6.40 1.12
N SER A 270 -13.48 -5.78 0.53
CA SER A 270 -13.09 -4.40 0.88
C SER A 270 -13.69 -3.34 -0.03
N LYS A 271 -14.14 -3.71 -1.24
CA LYS A 271 -14.59 -2.77 -2.28
C LYS A 271 -15.91 -3.19 -2.95
N ASN A 272 -16.53 -4.30 -2.53
CA ASN A 272 -17.83 -4.77 -3.02
C ASN A 272 -17.90 -5.05 -4.53
N PHE A 273 -16.79 -5.46 -5.16
CA PHE A 273 -16.80 -5.93 -6.55
C PHE A 273 -15.77 -7.02 -6.81
N LEU A 274 -15.94 -7.76 -7.91
CA LEU A 274 -15.02 -8.82 -8.34
C LEU A 274 -14.38 -8.46 -9.70
N CYS A 275 -13.07 -8.19 -9.69
CA CYS A 275 -12.34 -7.75 -10.88
C CYS A 275 -12.29 -8.81 -12.00
N LYS A 276 -12.59 -8.41 -13.24
CA LYS A 276 -12.55 -9.26 -14.45
C LYS A 276 -11.57 -8.74 -15.51
N CYS A 277 -10.52 -8.03 -15.11
CA CYS A 277 -9.47 -7.55 -16.05
C CYS A 277 -8.72 -8.72 -16.71
N ASP A 278 -7.94 -8.43 -17.75
CA ASP A 278 -7.20 -9.42 -18.54
C ASP A 278 -6.33 -10.36 -17.69
N ARG A 279 -5.63 -9.82 -16.68
CA ARG A 279 -4.85 -10.63 -15.74
C ARG A 279 -5.72 -11.59 -14.92
N CYS A 280 -6.92 -11.17 -14.51
CA CYS A 280 -7.83 -12.04 -13.77
C CYS A 280 -8.45 -13.13 -14.67
N LEU A 281 -8.63 -12.85 -15.96
CA LEU A 281 -9.13 -13.81 -16.95
C LEU A 281 -8.07 -14.86 -17.33
N ASP A 282 -6.80 -14.48 -17.35
CA ASP A 282 -5.71 -15.41 -17.64
C ASP A 282 -5.36 -16.28 -16.42
N ARG A 283 -5.52 -17.61 -16.58
CA ARG A 283 -5.16 -18.60 -15.56
C ARG A 283 -3.66 -18.64 -15.24
N THR A 284 -2.79 -18.20 -16.14
CA THR A 284 -1.34 -18.12 -15.92
C THR A 284 -0.93 -16.77 -15.33
N GLU A 285 -1.87 -15.84 -15.19
CA GLU A 285 -1.63 -14.46 -14.77
C GLU A 285 -0.53 -13.78 -15.60
N MET A 286 -0.75 -13.64 -16.91
CA MET A 286 0.19 -13.05 -17.87
C MET A 286 1.52 -13.83 -17.95
N GLY A 287 1.46 -15.15 -17.84
CA GLY A 287 2.64 -16.02 -17.82
C GLY A 287 3.52 -15.88 -16.57
N SER A 288 3.07 -15.19 -15.52
CA SER A 288 3.81 -15.08 -14.25
C SER A 288 3.72 -16.36 -13.39
N TYR A 289 2.65 -17.14 -13.55
CA TYR A 289 2.34 -18.31 -12.72
C TYR A 289 2.33 -18.00 -11.22
N ILE A 290 2.03 -16.75 -10.84
CA ILE A 290 2.16 -16.26 -9.46
C ILE A 290 1.23 -16.97 -8.46
N SER A 291 0.12 -17.54 -8.92
CA SER A 291 -0.75 -18.39 -8.08
C SER A 291 -0.44 -19.89 -8.14
N ALA A 292 0.48 -20.32 -9.00
CA ALA A 292 0.68 -21.73 -9.30
C ALA A 292 1.30 -22.52 -8.13
N ILE A 293 0.94 -23.79 -8.00
CA ILE A 293 1.59 -24.74 -7.08
C ILE A 293 2.25 -25.84 -7.89
N LYS A 294 3.29 -26.51 -7.37
CA LYS A 294 3.88 -27.64 -8.09
C LYS A 294 2.88 -28.79 -8.22
N CYS A 295 3.06 -29.61 -9.25
CA CYS A 295 2.23 -30.80 -9.42
C CYS A 295 2.34 -31.72 -8.20
N ILE A 296 1.20 -32.26 -7.77
CA ILE A 296 1.16 -33.27 -6.69
C ILE A 296 1.68 -34.64 -7.12
N ASN A 297 1.85 -34.89 -8.43
CA ASN A 297 2.53 -36.08 -8.91
C ASN A 297 4.05 -35.84 -8.75
N PRO A 298 4.76 -36.60 -7.89
CA PRO A 298 6.20 -36.41 -7.65
C PRO A 298 7.07 -36.55 -8.90
N GLU A 299 6.63 -37.33 -9.89
CA GLU A 299 7.35 -37.54 -11.15
C GLU A 299 7.10 -36.43 -12.19
N CYS A 300 6.21 -35.48 -11.88
CA CYS A 300 5.81 -34.43 -12.80
C CYS A 300 6.41 -33.08 -12.42
N ILE A 301 7.22 -32.52 -13.32
CA ILE A 301 7.81 -31.17 -13.20
C ILE A 301 6.85 -30.04 -13.63
N GLY A 302 5.55 -30.32 -13.78
CA GLY A 302 4.54 -29.32 -14.16
C GLY A 302 4.01 -28.54 -12.96
N VAL A 303 3.22 -27.50 -13.24
CA VAL A 303 2.49 -26.77 -12.21
C VAL A 303 0.97 -26.94 -12.34
N MET A 304 0.28 -26.82 -11.21
CA MET A 304 -1.18 -26.79 -11.16
C MET A 304 -1.69 -25.35 -11.15
N LEU A 305 -2.73 -25.12 -11.94
CA LEU A 305 -3.44 -23.85 -12.07
C LEU A 305 -4.95 -24.09 -11.99
N PRO A 306 -5.76 -23.08 -11.62
CA PRO A 306 -7.21 -23.18 -11.74
C PRO A 306 -7.60 -23.40 -13.21
N ILE A 307 -8.61 -24.23 -13.45
CA ILE A 307 -9.20 -24.39 -14.79
C ILE A 307 -9.89 -23.09 -15.22
N ASN A 308 -10.61 -22.43 -14.30
CA ASN A 308 -11.21 -21.11 -14.47
C ASN A 308 -10.81 -20.19 -13.30
N SER A 309 -10.01 -19.17 -13.58
CA SER A 309 -9.46 -18.23 -12.59
C SER A 309 -10.51 -17.30 -11.96
N LEU A 310 -11.64 -17.07 -12.62
CA LEU A 310 -12.71 -16.21 -12.09
C LEU A 310 -13.62 -16.95 -11.10
N VAL A 311 -13.61 -18.28 -11.11
CA VAL A 311 -14.46 -19.13 -10.28
C VAL A 311 -13.66 -19.67 -9.09
N ILE A 312 -13.96 -19.20 -7.89
CA ILE A 312 -13.23 -19.58 -6.67
C ILE A 312 -13.27 -21.08 -6.38
N THR A 313 -14.37 -21.75 -6.76
CA THR A 313 -14.58 -23.19 -6.61
C THR A 313 -14.03 -24.01 -7.78
N SER A 314 -13.34 -23.39 -8.74
CA SER A 314 -12.79 -24.08 -9.91
C SER A 314 -11.80 -25.16 -9.47
N PRO A 315 -11.91 -26.41 -9.98
CA PRO A 315 -10.85 -27.38 -9.82
C PRO A 315 -9.56 -26.89 -10.46
N TRP A 316 -8.45 -27.42 -9.98
CA TRP A 316 -7.11 -27.15 -10.46
C TRP A 316 -6.62 -28.31 -11.31
N LYS A 317 -5.81 -28.02 -12.31
CA LYS A 317 -5.28 -29.00 -13.26
C LYS A 317 -3.81 -28.71 -13.52
N CYS A 318 -2.99 -29.77 -13.48
CA CYS A 318 -1.61 -29.73 -13.95
C CYS A 318 -1.57 -29.53 -15.46
N GLU A 319 -0.74 -28.61 -15.93
CA GLU A 319 -0.60 -28.32 -17.36
C GLU A 319 0.15 -29.41 -18.14
N LYS A 320 0.97 -30.25 -17.47
CA LYS A 320 1.77 -31.31 -18.12
C LYS A 320 1.07 -32.67 -18.07
N CYS A 321 0.85 -33.22 -16.87
CA CYS A 321 0.31 -34.57 -16.70
C CYS A 321 -1.22 -34.64 -16.58
N ASN A 322 -1.92 -33.50 -16.71
CA ASN A 322 -3.39 -33.39 -16.60
C ASN A 322 -4.00 -33.80 -15.24
N MET A 323 -3.19 -34.14 -14.22
CA MET A 323 -3.62 -34.42 -12.86
C MET A 323 -4.54 -33.31 -12.34
N LYS A 324 -5.67 -33.67 -11.71
CA LYS A 324 -6.66 -32.72 -11.19
C LYS A 324 -6.65 -32.70 -9.66
N LEU A 325 -6.91 -31.53 -9.10
CA LEU A 325 -7.04 -31.33 -7.66
C LEU A 325 -8.26 -30.46 -7.37
N ASN A 326 -9.05 -30.84 -6.37
CA ASN A 326 -10.23 -30.07 -5.94
C ASN A 326 -9.79 -28.74 -5.28
N HIS A 327 -10.52 -27.65 -5.56
CA HIS A 327 -10.32 -26.32 -4.96
C HIS A 327 -10.24 -26.35 -3.43
N ILE A 328 -11.00 -27.21 -2.74
CA ILE A 328 -10.98 -27.30 -1.26
C ILE A 328 -9.59 -27.70 -0.76
N ARG A 329 -8.93 -28.66 -1.45
CA ARG A 329 -7.58 -29.10 -1.07
C ARG A 329 -6.54 -28.02 -1.34
N VAL A 330 -6.67 -27.32 -2.47
CA VAL A 330 -5.78 -26.20 -2.80
C VAL A 330 -5.93 -25.06 -1.79
N SER A 331 -7.17 -24.64 -1.48
CA SER A 331 -7.44 -23.59 -0.49
C SER A 331 -6.84 -23.94 0.87
N LYS A 332 -7.06 -25.17 1.36
CA LYS A 332 -6.48 -25.63 2.64
C LYS A 332 -4.95 -25.58 2.63
N LEU A 333 -4.30 -26.00 1.53
CA LEU A 333 -2.85 -25.92 1.36
C LEU A 333 -2.36 -24.47 1.38
N THR A 334 -2.97 -23.62 0.54
CA THR A 334 -2.65 -22.18 0.45
C THR A 334 -2.82 -21.48 1.80
N ASP A 335 -3.90 -21.76 2.53
CA ASP A 335 -4.18 -21.18 3.83
C ASP A 335 -3.18 -21.65 4.90
N LEU A 336 -2.80 -22.93 4.87
CA LEU A 336 -1.78 -23.47 5.78
C LEU A 336 -0.43 -22.81 5.53
N VAL A 337 -0.01 -22.72 4.27
CA VAL A 337 1.24 -22.07 3.87
C VAL A 337 1.24 -20.59 4.25
N ALA A 338 0.15 -19.87 3.96
CA ALA A 338 0.01 -18.46 4.33
C ALA A 338 0.18 -18.24 5.84
N ARG A 339 -0.49 -19.05 6.68
CA ARG A 339 -0.35 -18.97 8.14
C ARG A 339 1.05 -19.29 8.63
N GLN A 340 1.69 -20.33 8.08
CA GLN A 340 3.05 -20.70 8.45
C GLN A 340 4.06 -19.61 8.11
N ILE A 341 3.97 -19.07 6.89
CA ILE A 341 4.84 -17.98 6.43
C ILE A 341 4.63 -16.73 7.27
N LEU A 342 3.38 -16.31 7.51
CA LEU A 342 3.09 -15.14 8.33
C LEU A 342 3.68 -15.29 9.74
N LYS A 343 3.45 -16.44 10.39
CA LYS A 343 4.01 -16.72 11.71
C LYS A 343 5.54 -16.63 11.72
N ARG A 344 6.22 -17.23 10.74
CA ARG A 344 7.69 -17.18 10.65
C ARG A 344 8.21 -15.75 10.45
N ILE A 345 7.57 -14.98 9.57
CA ILE A 345 7.93 -13.56 9.35
C ILE A 345 7.81 -12.74 10.63
N GLU A 346 6.84 -13.07 11.49
CA GLU A 346 6.63 -12.38 12.76
C GLU A 346 7.58 -12.81 13.88
N THR A 347 8.08 -14.06 13.87
CA THR A 347 8.78 -14.65 15.02
C THR A 347 10.22 -15.06 14.77
N GLU A 348 10.67 -15.15 13.51
CA GLU A 348 11.99 -15.70 13.16
C GLU A 348 12.89 -14.63 12.52
N PRO A 349 14.22 -14.71 12.74
CA PRO A 349 15.18 -13.87 12.03
C PRO A 349 15.15 -14.08 10.51
N THR A 350 15.43 -13.03 9.75
CA THR A 350 15.33 -13.04 8.28
C THR A 350 16.25 -14.09 7.61
N TYR A 351 17.41 -14.38 8.17
CA TYR A 351 18.30 -15.41 7.63
C TYR A 351 17.69 -16.83 7.72
N VAL A 352 16.93 -17.12 8.80
CA VAL A 352 16.18 -18.38 8.95
C VAL A 352 15.07 -18.47 7.91
N ILE A 353 14.42 -17.34 7.63
CA ILE A 353 13.39 -17.23 6.58
C ILE A 353 13.99 -17.54 5.20
N ASN A 354 15.19 -17.03 4.91
CA ASN A 354 15.89 -17.32 3.65
C ASN A 354 16.22 -18.83 3.52
N GLN A 355 16.72 -19.45 4.58
CA GLN A 355 16.98 -20.89 4.60
C GLN A 355 15.69 -21.71 4.38
N TYR A 356 14.60 -21.33 5.06
CA TYR A 356 13.29 -21.98 4.89
C TYR A 356 12.76 -21.88 3.45
N LEU A 357 12.93 -20.71 2.80
CA LEU A 357 12.61 -20.52 1.39
C LEU A 357 13.39 -21.51 0.52
N LYS A 358 14.72 -21.58 0.69
CA LYS A 358 15.62 -22.43 -0.09
C LYS A 358 15.36 -23.93 0.10
N GLU A 359 15.18 -24.38 1.33
CA GLU A 359 15.17 -25.81 1.66
C GLU A 359 13.78 -26.44 1.71
N LYS A 360 12.74 -25.65 2.01
CA LYS A 360 11.38 -26.16 2.23
C LYS A 360 10.41 -25.63 1.21
N VAL A 361 10.24 -24.31 1.10
CA VAL A 361 9.20 -23.71 0.25
C VAL A 361 9.44 -24.04 -1.22
N SER A 362 10.70 -23.96 -1.66
CA SER A 362 11.12 -24.30 -3.02
C SER A 362 10.77 -25.73 -3.44
N THR A 363 10.50 -26.64 -2.50
CA THR A 363 10.21 -28.06 -2.81
C THR A 363 8.79 -28.26 -3.31
N PHE A 364 7.81 -27.46 -2.84
CA PHE A 364 6.39 -27.62 -3.16
C PHE A 364 5.74 -26.39 -3.83
N LEU A 365 6.38 -25.22 -3.77
CA LEU A 365 5.97 -24.04 -4.51
C LEU A 365 6.98 -23.68 -5.60
N PRO A 366 6.51 -23.20 -6.78
CA PRO A 366 7.38 -22.55 -7.75
C PRO A 366 8.08 -21.31 -7.15
N SER A 367 9.26 -20.97 -7.68
CA SER A 367 10.00 -19.75 -7.29
C SER A 367 9.22 -18.47 -7.60
N THR A 368 8.26 -18.54 -8.53
CA THR A 368 7.37 -17.44 -8.97
C THR A 368 6.11 -17.30 -8.12
N ASN A 369 5.78 -18.28 -7.27
CA ASN A 369 4.56 -18.24 -6.46
C ASN A 369 4.57 -17.04 -5.51
N GLN A 370 3.40 -16.40 -5.29
CA GLN A 370 3.22 -15.24 -4.42
C GLN A 370 3.88 -15.39 -3.04
N PHE A 371 3.88 -16.60 -2.46
CA PHE A 371 4.48 -16.86 -1.16
C PHE A 371 6.00 -16.92 -1.24
N SER A 372 6.55 -17.56 -2.28
CA SER A 372 7.99 -17.53 -2.57
C SER A 372 8.46 -16.09 -2.79
N ILE A 373 7.68 -15.30 -3.53
CA ILE A 373 7.94 -13.87 -3.79
C ILE A 373 7.87 -13.05 -2.49
N GLU A 374 6.88 -13.29 -1.63
CA GLU A 374 6.79 -12.62 -0.32
C GLU A 374 8.04 -12.90 0.54
N LEU A 375 8.48 -14.16 0.61
CA LEU A 375 9.68 -14.54 1.37
C LEU A 375 10.95 -13.87 0.79
N LYS A 376 11.09 -13.85 -0.54
CA LYS A 376 12.18 -13.13 -1.21
C LYS A 376 12.19 -11.64 -0.86
N LEU A 377 11.02 -10.99 -0.86
CA LEU A 377 10.90 -9.59 -0.48
C LEU A 377 11.27 -9.36 1.00
N GLN A 378 10.96 -10.28 1.91
CA GLN A 378 11.43 -10.18 3.30
C GLN A 378 12.95 -10.21 3.36
N VAL A 379 13.60 -11.10 2.61
CA VAL A 379 15.08 -11.18 2.55
C VAL A 379 15.68 -9.89 1.98
N ILE A 380 15.21 -9.45 0.81
CA ILE A 380 15.69 -8.22 0.15
C ILE A 380 15.59 -7.01 1.07
N LEU A 381 14.43 -6.81 1.72
CA LEU A 381 14.15 -5.57 2.44
C LEU A 381 14.67 -5.55 3.87
N LYS A 382 14.70 -6.70 4.55
CA LYS A 382 14.92 -6.77 6.01
C LYS A 382 16.21 -7.44 6.44
N LEU A 383 16.88 -8.23 5.60
CA LEU A 383 18.06 -8.99 6.05
C LEU A 383 19.18 -8.05 6.54
N LYS A 384 19.42 -6.96 5.79
CA LYS A 384 20.41 -5.92 6.15
C LYS A 384 20.04 -5.06 7.37
N GLN A 385 18.81 -5.18 7.87
CA GLN A 385 18.32 -4.38 8.99
C GLN A 385 18.57 -5.05 10.34
N ASP A 386 18.97 -6.34 10.36
CA ASP A 386 19.25 -7.06 11.59
C ASP A 386 20.65 -6.67 12.14
N PRO A 387 20.73 -5.91 13.25
CA PRO A 387 22.01 -5.46 13.78
C PRO A 387 22.86 -6.60 14.35
N ASN A 388 22.27 -7.78 14.59
CA ASN A 388 22.96 -8.94 15.15
C ASN A 388 23.41 -9.93 14.06
N TYR A 389 23.14 -9.65 12.79
CA TYR A 389 23.48 -10.52 11.67
C TYR A 389 24.48 -9.86 10.73
N VAL A 390 25.65 -10.51 10.57
CA VAL A 390 26.64 -10.10 9.59
C VAL A 390 26.39 -10.86 8.30
N MET A 391 25.92 -10.15 7.29
CA MET A 391 25.68 -10.73 5.97
C MET A 391 26.99 -11.18 5.31
N ASN A 392 26.96 -12.38 4.74
CA ASN A 392 28.06 -12.97 4.01
C ASN A 392 27.83 -12.87 2.48
N MET A 393 28.77 -13.42 1.71
CA MET A 393 28.71 -13.38 0.24
C MET A 393 27.49 -14.09 -0.35
N GLU A 394 27.02 -15.20 0.25
CA GLU A 394 25.82 -15.92 -0.20
C GLU A 394 24.55 -15.09 0.02
N ASP A 395 24.47 -14.33 1.12
CA ASP A 395 23.32 -13.45 1.39
C ASP A 395 23.18 -12.36 0.32
N TYR A 396 24.29 -11.72 -0.07
CA TYR A 396 24.25 -10.71 -1.13
C TYR A 396 23.94 -11.32 -2.50
N LYS A 397 24.44 -12.53 -2.80
CA LYS A 397 24.05 -13.27 -4.01
C LYS A 397 22.56 -13.59 -4.04
N ASP A 398 21.99 -13.98 -2.90
CA ASP A 398 20.56 -14.21 -2.77
C ASP A 398 19.75 -12.95 -3.00
N ILE A 399 20.12 -11.83 -2.36
CA ILE A 399 19.42 -10.56 -2.55
C ILE A 399 19.45 -10.14 -4.02
N GLU A 400 20.62 -10.20 -4.66
CA GLU A 400 20.75 -9.87 -6.09
C GLU A 400 19.83 -10.75 -6.93
N LYS A 401 19.92 -12.08 -6.78
CA LYS A 401 19.10 -13.04 -7.50
C LYS A 401 17.60 -12.81 -7.27
N TYR A 402 17.21 -12.62 -6.02
CA TYR A 402 15.81 -12.40 -5.65
C TYR A 402 15.29 -11.08 -6.20
N CYS A 403 16.10 -10.03 -6.31
CA CYS A 403 15.69 -8.80 -6.96
C CYS A 403 15.34 -9.04 -8.44
N TYR A 404 16.19 -9.76 -9.17
CA TYR A 404 15.91 -10.12 -10.57
C TYR A 404 14.68 -11.02 -10.71
N ASP A 405 14.53 -12.03 -9.86
CA ASP A 405 13.36 -12.91 -9.85
C ASP A 405 12.05 -12.10 -9.67
N VAL A 406 12.05 -11.09 -8.80
CA VAL A 406 10.86 -10.24 -8.57
C VAL A 406 10.65 -9.25 -9.73
N LEU A 407 11.72 -8.66 -10.28
CA LEU A 407 11.62 -7.80 -11.47
C LEU A 407 10.99 -8.53 -12.64
N GLU A 408 11.40 -9.77 -12.90
CA GLU A 408 10.83 -10.60 -13.96
C GLU A 408 9.30 -10.79 -13.79
N ILE A 409 8.85 -11.01 -12.55
CA ILE A 409 7.41 -11.14 -12.26
C ILE A 409 6.68 -9.82 -12.51
N ILE A 410 7.26 -8.69 -12.11
CA ILE A 410 6.68 -7.36 -12.35
C ILE A 410 6.54 -7.09 -13.86
N ASP A 411 7.55 -7.49 -14.65
CA ASP A 411 7.56 -7.32 -16.10
C ASP A 411 6.52 -8.23 -16.79
N ARG A 412 6.47 -9.52 -16.42
CA ARG A 412 5.43 -10.45 -16.92
C ARG A 412 4.02 -9.96 -16.60
N LEU A 413 3.81 -9.44 -15.39
CA LEU A 413 2.54 -8.84 -14.97
C LEU A 413 2.23 -7.49 -15.64
N SER A 414 3.14 -6.94 -16.46
CA SER A 414 2.99 -5.69 -17.19
C SER A 414 2.64 -4.49 -16.28
N LEU A 415 3.24 -4.47 -15.07
CA LEU A 415 2.99 -3.43 -14.07
C LEU A 415 3.67 -2.10 -14.38
N GLY A 416 4.59 -2.07 -15.35
CA GLY A 416 5.37 -0.88 -15.71
C GLY A 416 6.28 -0.43 -14.56
N GLU A 417 6.67 0.84 -14.60
CA GLU A 417 7.38 1.52 -13.52
C GLU A 417 6.54 1.60 -12.25
N ASN A 418 7.13 1.27 -11.12
CA ASN A 418 6.43 1.30 -9.85
C ASN A 418 7.42 1.43 -8.70
N PHE A 419 6.91 1.79 -7.52
CA PHE A 419 7.72 2.01 -6.34
C PHE A 419 8.64 0.81 -6.02
N LEU A 420 8.13 -0.42 -6.12
CA LEU A 420 8.92 -1.61 -5.83
C LEU A 420 10.09 -1.78 -6.81
N LYS A 421 9.89 -1.54 -8.12
CA LYS A 421 10.99 -1.53 -9.10
C LYS A 421 12.11 -0.59 -8.69
N GLY A 422 11.76 0.63 -8.27
CA GLY A 422 12.76 1.60 -7.80
C GLY A 422 13.61 1.06 -6.65
N ILE A 423 12.97 0.37 -5.69
CA ILE A 423 13.68 -0.27 -4.57
C ILE A 423 14.55 -1.43 -5.06
N LEU A 424 14.04 -2.29 -5.93
CA LEU A 424 14.81 -3.43 -6.45
C LEU A 424 16.04 -2.97 -7.24
N TYR A 425 15.93 -1.93 -8.06
CA TYR A 425 17.08 -1.35 -8.76
C TYR A 425 18.16 -0.85 -7.79
N HIS A 426 17.76 -0.18 -6.70
CA HIS A 426 18.66 0.23 -5.64
C HIS A 426 19.34 -0.98 -4.98
N GLU A 427 18.58 -1.97 -4.55
CA GLU A 427 19.11 -3.15 -3.84
C GLU A 427 20.04 -4.00 -4.71
N ILE A 428 19.81 -4.08 -6.02
CA ILE A 428 20.74 -4.75 -6.96
C ILE A 428 22.11 -4.06 -6.93
N VAL A 429 22.14 -2.73 -7.00
CA VAL A 429 23.40 -1.98 -7.00
C VAL A 429 24.13 -2.11 -5.68
N VAL A 430 23.41 -2.04 -4.55
CA VAL A 430 23.97 -2.26 -3.21
C VAL A 430 24.57 -3.67 -3.11
N ALA A 431 23.81 -4.71 -3.48
CA ALA A 431 24.26 -6.09 -3.38
C ALA A 431 25.50 -6.35 -4.23
N LYS A 432 25.50 -5.92 -5.50
CA LYS A 432 26.65 -6.08 -6.39
C LYS A 432 27.89 -5.30 -5.92
N THR A 433 27.72 -4.08 -5.40
CA THR A 433 28.83 -3.30 -4.83
C THR A 433 29.46 -4.06 -3.65
N LYS A 434 28.63 -4.61 -2.75
CA LYS A 434 29.12 -5.40 -1.62
C LYS A 434 29.76 -6.73 -2.03
N LEU A 435 29.26 -7.39 -3.06
CA LEU A 435 29.90 -8.58 -3.62
C LEU A 435 31.30 -8.28 -4.15
N ALA A 436 31.47 -7.20 -4.92
CA ALA A 436 32.78 -6.80 -5.44
C ALA A 436 33.76 -6.45 -4.31
N GLU A 437 33.32 -5.69 -3.29
CA GLU A 437 34.11 -5.40 -2.09
C GLU A 437 34.58 -6.68 -1.38
N LEU A 438 33.66 -7.62 -1.13
CA LEU A 438 33.96 -8.89 -0.44
C LEU A 438 34.88 -9.81 -1.25
N GLN A 439 34.88 -9.69 -2.57
CA GLN A 439 35.73 -10.45 -3.48
C GLN A 439 37.08 -9.75 -3.75
N GLY A 440 37.27 -8.52 -3.29
CA GLY A 440 38.44 -7.70 -3.62
C GLY A 440 38.54 -7.37 -5.12
N LEU A 441 37.40 -7.33 -5.81
CA LEU A 441 37.32 -7.08 -7.25
C LEU A 441 37.01 -5.61 -7.53
N THR A 442 37.68 -5.05 -8.53
CA THR A 442 37.25 -3.80 -9.16
C THR A 442 36.16 -4.08 -10.17
N LEU A 443 35.08 -3.29 -10.12
CA LEU A 443 34.00 -3.35 -11.11
C LEU A 443 34.51 -2.83 -12.46
N ASP A 444 34.28 -3.60 -13.53
CA ASP A 444 34.52 -3.16 -14.90
C ASP A 444 33.55 -2.04 -15.32
N ASP A 445 33.91 -1.32 -16.40
CA ASP A 445 33.15 -0.15 -16.86
C ASP A 445 31.74 -0.50 -17.34
N GLU A 446 31.52 -1.69 -17.92
CA GLU A 446 30.20 -2.13 -18.35
C GLU A 446 29.27 -2.31 -17.14
N THR A 447 29.75 -3.00 -16.11
CA THR A 447 29.04 -3.20 -14.86
C THR A 447 28.75 -1.86 -14.17
N ARG A 448 29.72 -0.93 -14.13
CA ARG A 448 29.52 0.41 -13.55
C ARG A 448 28.48 1.23 -14.30
N ASN A 449 28.50 1.20 -15.63
CA ASN A 449 27.51 1.86 -16.48
C ASN A 449 26.10 1.31 -16.25
N TYR A 450 25.98 -0.01 -16.20
CA TYR A 450 24.70 -0.66 -15.90
C TYR A 450 24.16 -0.26 -14.51
N MET A 451 25.02 -0.22 -13.49
CA MET A 451 24.62 0.25 -12.15
C MET A 451 24.18 1.72 -12.15
N ALA A 452 24.85 2.59 -12.90
CA ALA A 452 24.47 3.99 -13.04
C ALA A 452 23.06 4.13 -13.66
N GLU A 453 22.74 3.33 -14.68
CA GLU A 453 21.42 3.30 -15.31
C GLU A 453 20.34 2.83 -14.31
N LEU A 454 20.61 1.77 -13.53
CA LEU A 454 19.69 1.29 -12.50
C LEU A 454 19.43 2.35 -11.42
N LEU A 455 20.47 3.06 -10.97
CA LEU A 455 20.33 4.13 -9.99
C LEU A 455 19.52 5.30 -10.57
N GLU A 456 19.68 5.64 -11.84
CA GLU A 456 18.89 6.69 -12.48
C GLU A 456 17.41 6.31 -12.57
N LYS A 457 17.11 5.06 -12.95
CA LYS A 457 15.75 4.49 -12.90
C LYS A 457 15.18 4.54 -11.48
N SER A 458 15.97 4.11 -10.49
CA SER A 458 15.60 4.16 -9.07
C SER A 458 15.29 5.58 -8.61
N PHE A 459 16.15 6.55 -8.95
CA PHE A 459 15.99 7.96 -8.60
C PHE A 459 14.73 8.57 -9.23
N ASN A 460 14.46 8.32 -10.51
CA ASN A 460 13.26 8.81 -11.18
C ASN A 460 11.95 8.35 -10.51
N ILE A 461 11.98 7.15 -9.92
CA ILE A 461 10.85 6.56 -9.21
C ILE A 461 10.75 7.06 -7.77
N LEU A 462 11.86 7.06 -7.03
CA LEU A 462 11.88 7.18 -5.57
C LEU A 462 12.25 8.58 -5.05
N ALA A 463 12.80 9.47 -5.89
CA ALA A 463 13.24 10.78 -5.41
C ALA A 463 12.09 11.59 -4.81
N ASN A 464 12.38 12.24 -3.68
CA ASN A 464 11.48 13.10 -2.90
C ASN A 464 10.30 12.35 -2.24
N SER A 465 10.38 11.02 -2.17
CA SER A 465 9.45 10.19 -1.40
C SER A 465 9.92 10.04 0.05
N ILE A 466 8.99 9.90 0.99
CA ILE A 466 9.29 9.58 2.40
C ILE A 466 10.05 8.26 2.61
N SER A 467 10.02 7.39 1.60
CA SER A 467 10.67 6.08 1.57
C SER A 467 11.85 6.05 0.59
N GLU A 468 12.38 7.21 0.18
CA GLU A 468 13.64 7.30 -0.56
C GLU A 468 14.79 6.69 0.28
N PRO A 469 15.57 5.73 -0.25
CA PRO A 469 16.75 5.21 0.44
C PRO A 469 17.74 6.34 0.74
N LYS A 470 18.26 6.37 1.98
CA LYS A 470 19.10 7.48 2.48
C LYS A 470 20.39 7.67 1.67
N ASP A 471 20.93 6.59 1.15
CA ASP A 471 22.15 6.49 0.37
C ASP A 471 21.93 6.64 -1.15
N LEU A 472 20.69 6.67 -1.64
CA LEU A 472 20.39 6.71 -3.09
C LEU A 472 21.07 7.89 -3.80
N ARG A 473 21.01 9.09 -3.22
CA ARG A 473 21.65 10.29 -3.80
C ARG A 473 23.16 10.20 -3.80
N GLN A 474 23.74 9.60 -2.75
CA GLN A 474 25.19 9.41 -2.64
C GLN A 474 25.68 8.40 -3.68
N LEU A 475 24.98 7.27 -3.81
CA LEU A 475 25.27 6.25 -4.82
C LEU A 475 25.15 6.81 -6.24
N MET A 476 24.11 7.60 -6.51
CA MET A 476 23.93 8.31 -7.78
C MET A 476 25.14 9.19 -8.12
N LEU A 477 25.64 9.98 -7.16
CA LEU A 477 26.82 10.82 -7.36
C LEU A 477 28.10 10.00 -7.57
N PHE A 478 28.24 8.89 -6.85
CA PHE A 478 29.41 8.02 -6.95
C PHE A 478 29.51 7.36 -8.33
N TYR A 479 28.40 6.84 -8.86
CA TYR A 479 28.38 6.16 -10.16
C TYR A 479 28.24 7.13 -11.35
N LYS A 480 27.68 8.35 -11.18
CA LYS A 480 27.66 9.38 -12.25
C LYS A 480 29.00 10.08 -12.48
N LYS A 481 29.86 10.22 -11.47
CA LYS A 481 31.20 10.85 -11.61
C LYS A 481 32.24 9.98 -12.33
N ALA A 482 31.86 8.74 -12.66
CA ALA A 482 32.74 7.74 -13.25
C ALA A 482 32.70 7.71 -14.79
N ASN A 483 31.78 8.47 -15.38
CA ASN A 483 31.62 8.72 -16.81
C ASN A 483 31.92 10.18 -17.10
#